data_AF-A0A852FII8-F1
#
_entry.id   AF-A0A852FII8-F1
#
_cell.length_a   1.000
_cell.length_b   1.000
_cell.length_c   1.000
_cell.angle_alpha   90.00
_cell.angle_beta   90.00
_cell.angle_gamma   90.00
#
_symmetry.space_group_name_H-M   'P 1'
#
loop_
_entity.id
_entity.type
_entity.pdbx_description
1 polymer ?
#
loop_
_entity_poly.entity_id
_entity_poly.type
_entity_poly.pdbx_seq_one_letter_code
_entity_poly.pdbx_strand_id
1 'polypeptide(L)'
;MWWFQQGLSFLPVALVVWSAASFVFSYITAIVLHHVDPLVPYISDTGTIPPERCLFGIMLNVSTFLGMATMYVRYKQVSALSPEKPKILRLNKLGLTLGWMSCFGLCIIANFQKCILYYIHVLGACLTFGVGSIYMLVQTILSYLMQPELHSKDIFWARLAMFLWSCSSILSSILCLGSGTKTQQSPQDLH
;
A
#
# COMPACT_ATOMS: atom_id res chain seq x y z
N MET A 1 4.61 0.07 -30.57
CA MET A 1 4.56 -0.28 -29.13
C MET A 1 3.69 0.64 -28.25
N TRP A 2 3.16 1.78 -28.72
CA TRP A 2 2.42 2.74 -27.87
C TRP A 2 1.11 2.18 -27.30
N TRP A 3 0.33 1.47 -28.11
CA TRP A 3 -0.91 0.79 -27.71
C TRP A 3 -0.72 -0.27 -26.60
N PHE A 4 0.41 -0.98 -26.62
CA PHE A 4 0.76 -1.97 -25.60
C PHE A 4 1.01 -1.29 -24.25
N GLN A 5 1.73 -0.16 -24.23
CA GLN A 5 2.00 0.61 -23.02
C GLN A 5 0.73 1.27 -22.44
N GLN A 6 -0.19 1.75 -23.29
CA GLN A 6 -1.48 2.29 -22.84
C GLN A 6 -2.38 1.20 -22.24
N GLY A 7 -2.49 0.02 -22.86
CA GLY A 7 -3.26 -1.10 -22.30
C GLY A 7 -2.70 -1.61 -20.96
N LEU A 8 -1.37 -1.60 -20.80
CA LEU A 8 -0.72 -2.02 -19.55
C LEU A 8 -0.88 -1.00 -18.41
N SER A 9 -1.22 0.25 -18.72
CA SER A 9 -1.43 1.31 -17.73
C SER A 9 -2.82 1.23 -17.08
N PHE A 10 -3.75 0.47 -17.67
CA PHE A 10 -5.10 0.28 -17.11
C PHE A 10 -5.07 -0.31 -15.71
N LEU A 11 -4.29 -1.38 -15.48
CA LEU A 11 -4.22 -2.06 -14.18
C LEU A 11 -3.73 -1.17 -13.02
N PRO A 12 -2.59 -0.45 -13.14
CA PRO A 12 -2.16 0.46 -12.07
C PRO A 12 -3.13 1.62 -11.85
N VAL A 13 -3.76 2.15 -12.91
CA VAL A 13 -4.78 3.20 -12.77
C VAL A 13 -6.01 2.66 -12.05
N ALA A 14 -6.51 1.48 -12.45
CA ALA A 14 -7.64 0.83 -11.81
C ALA A 14 -7.35 0.54 -10.33
N LEU A 15 -6.14 0.07 -10.00
CA LEU A 15 -5.72 -0.15 -8.61
C LEU A 15 -5.81 1.14 -7.78
N VAL A 16 -5.28 2.26 -8.29
CA VAL A 16 -5.27 3.54 -7.57
C VAL A 16 -6.69 4.07 -7.39
N VAL A 17 -7.47 4.12 -8.47
CA VAL A 17 -8.86 4.60 -8.45
C VAL A 17 -9.72 3.74 -7.51
N TRP A 18 -9.60 2.41 -7.60
CA TRP A 18 -10.37 1.49 -6.77
C TRP A 18 -9.96 1.55 -5.30
N SER A 19 -8.66 1.66 -5.01
CA SER A 19 -8.19 1.81 -3.63
C SER A 19 -8.64 3.14 -3.04
N ALA A 20 -8.58 4.24 -3.79
CA ALA A 20 -9.13 5.53 -3.35
C ALA A 20 -10.65 5.44 -3.10
N ALA A 21 -11.38 4.79 -4.00
CA ALA A 21 -12.81 4.55 -3.85
C ALA A 21 -13.13 3.76 -2.57
N SER A 22 -12.30 2.78 -2.19
CA SER A 22 -12.51 2.00 -0.96
C SER A 22 -12.59 2.87 0.30
N PHE A 23 -11.73 3.88 0.42
CA PHE A 23 -11.77 4.81 1.54
C PHE A 23 -13.00 5.73 1.47
N VAL A 24 -13.32 6.23 0.27
CA VAL A 24 -14.47 7.14 0.06
C VAL A 24 -15.80 6.44 0.34
N PHE A 25 -16.03 5.23 -0.17
CA PHE A 25 -17.28 4.50 0.02
C PHE A 25 -17.49 4.08 1.47
N SER A 26 -16.44 3.62 2.16
CA SER A 26 -16.53 3.31 3.58
C SER A 26 -16.83 4.55 4.42
N TYR A 27 -16.22 5.69 4.09
CA TYR A 27 -16.49 6.97 4.73
C TYR A 27 -17.94 7.43 4.53
N ILE A 28 -18.44 7.41 3.28
CA ILE A 28 -19.83 7.77 2.97
C ILE A 28 -20.80 6.86 3.72
N THR A 29 -20.54 5.56 3.76
CA THR A 29 -21.39 4.58 4.47
C THR A 29 -21.44 4.90 5.96
N ALA A 30 -20.30 5.22 6.58
CA ALA A 30 -20.23 5.61 7.99
C ALA A 30 -21.01 6.89 8.30
N ILE A 31 -21.01 7.87 7.40
CA ILE A 31 -21.82 9.10 7.53
C ILE A 31 -23.32 8.78 7.40
N VAL A 32 -23.71 8.03 6.36
CA VAL A 32 -25.13 7.71 6.08
C VAL A 32 -25.76 6.93 7.23
N LEU A 33 -24.99 6.11 7.93
CA LEU A 33 -25.43 5.34 9.09
C LEU A 33 -25.28 6.08 10.42
N HIS A 34 -24.87 7.35 10.40
CA HIS A 34 -24.64 8.17 11.59
C HIS A 34 -23.63 7.56 12.60
N HIS A 35 -22.67 6.77 12.11
CA HIS A 35 -21.60 6.20 12.95
C HIS A 35 -20.45 7.19 13.20
N VAL A 36 -20.32 8.24 12.37
CA VAL A 36 -19.27 9.26 12.47
C VAL A 36 -19.86 10.65 12.23
N ASP A 37 -19.41 11.65 13.01
CA ASP A 37 -19.79 13.05 12.83
C ASP A 37 -19.22 13.63 11.51
N PRO A 38 -20.05 14.23 10.64
CA PRO A 38 -19.61 14.76 9.35
C PRO A 38 -18.55 15.88 9.42
N LEU A 39 -18.41 16.52 10.58
CA LEU A 39 -17.65 17.75 10.78
C LEU A 39 -16.23 17.52 11.34
N VAL A 40 -15.94 16.38 11.98
CA VAL A 40 -14.61 16.08 12.57
C VAL A 40 -14.22 14.61 12.39
N PRO A 41 -13.96 14.14 11.15
CA PRO A 41 -13.78 12.72 10.89
C PRO A 41 -12.37 12.22 11.26
N TYR A 42 -12.28 11.30 12.22
CA TYR A 42 -11.15 10.37 12.29
C TYR A 42 -11.45 9.16 11.39
N ILE A 43 -10.76 9.08 10.25
CA ILE A 43 -10.85 7.96 9.27
C ILE A 43 -10.58 6.58 9.91
N SER A 44 -9.95 6.56 11.10
CA SER A 44 -9.75 5.36 11.94
C SER A 44 -11.06 4.64 12.31
N ASP A 45 -12.17 5.37 12.49
CA ASP A 45 -13.37 4.82 13.12
C ASP A 45 -14.38 4.28 12.09
N THR A 46 -14.24 4.68 10.82
CA THR A 46 -15.15 4.32 9.70
C THR A 46 -15.00 2.88 9.20
N GLY A 47 -14.16 2.08 9.85
CA GLY A 47 -13.93 0.66 9.52
C GLY A 47 -14.17 -0.28 10.69
N THR A 48 -14.82 0.20 11.77
CA THR A 48 -14.93 -0.55 13.03
C THR A 48 -16.26 -1.31 13.15
N ILE A 49 -17.34 -0.79 12.55
CA ILE A 49 -18.71 -1.31 12.70
C ILE A 49 -19.21 -1.90 11.35
N PRO A 50 -20.01 -2.97 11.35
CA PRO A 50 -20.78 -3.38 10.16
C PRO A 50 -21.86 -2.36 9.81
N PRO A 51 -22.18 -2.14 8.53
CA PRO A 51 -21.70 -2.83 7.32
C PRO A 51 -20.43 -2.24 6.67
N GLU A 52 -19.99 -1.04 7.05
CA GLU A 52 -18.89 -0.30 6.40
C GLU A 52 -17.55 -1.05 6.46
N ARG A 53 -17.26 -1.73 7.56
CA ARG A 53 -16.05 -2.57 7.67
C ARG A 53 -16.04 -3.74 6.69
N CYS A 54 -17.21 -4.32 6.41
CA CYS A 54 -17.35 -5.45 5.49
C CYS A 54 -17.20 -4.98 4.04
N LEU A 55 -17.81 -3.83 3.71
CA LEU A 55 -17.63 -3.17 2.43
C LEU A 55 -16.14 -2.84 2.18
N PHE A 56 -15.49 -2.22 3.16
CA PHE A 56 -14.07 -1.89 3.10
C PHE A 56 -13.20 -3.13 2.86
N GLY A 57 -13.43 -4.20 3.62
CA GLY A 57 -12.69 -5.46 3.49
C GLY A 57 -12.82 -6.08 2.10
N ILE A 58 -14.04 -6.15 1.54
CA ILE A 58 -14.26 -6.66 0.18
C ILE A 58 -13.52 -5.80 -0.85
N MET A 59 -13.63 -4.47 -0.74
CA MET A 59 -12.96 -3.57 -1.68
C MET A 59 -11.44 -3.65 -1.59
N LEU A 60 -10.87 -3.78 -0.39
CA LEU A 60 -9.43 -3.99 -0.21
C LEU A 60 -8.97 -5.35 -0.74
N ASN A 61 -9.76 -6.41 -0.60
CA ASN A 61 -9.45 -7.71 -1.21
C ASN A 61 -9.37 -7.58 -2.75
N VAL A 62 -10.30 -6.83 -3.38
CA VAL A 62 -10.22 -6.53 -4.82
C VAL A 62 -8.96 -5.72 -5.16
N SER A 63 -8.62 -4.69 -4.36
CA SER A 63 -7.34 -3.98 -4.50
C SER A 63 -6.14 -4.91 -4.42
N THR A 64 -6.17 -5.93 -3.56
CA THR A 64 -5.08 -6.91 -3.49
C THR A 64 -4.90 -7.67 -4.80
N PHE A 65 -5.98 -8.16 -5.41
CA PHE A 65 -5.89 -8.86 -6.70
C PHE A 65 -5.41 -7.94 -7.83
N LEU A 66 -5.92 -6.71 -7.89
CA LEU A 66 -5.44 -5.69 -8.83
C LEU A 66 -3.97 -5.35 -8.61
N GLY A 67 -3.53 -5.30 -7.35
CA GLY A 67 -2.15 -5.08 -6.95
C GLY A 67 -1.24 -6.21 -7.45
N MET A 68 -1.60 -7.46 -7.16
CA MET A 68 -0.85 -8.64 -7.62
C MET A 68 -0.74 -8.69 -9.15
N ALA A 69 -1.83 -8.41 -9.86
CA ALA A 69 -1.84 -8.34 -11.32
C ALA A 69 -0.93 -7.21 -11.84
N THR A 70 -0.99 -6.03 -11.24
CA THR A 70 -0.14 -4.88 -11.59
C THR A 70 1.34 -5.21 -11.41
N MET A 71 1.72 -5.81 -10.28
CA MET A 71 3.12 -6.19 -10.01
C MET A 71 3.59 -7.27 -10.99
N TYR A 72 2.74 -8.25 -11.31
CA TYR A 72 3.06 -9.29 -12.29
C TYR A 72 3.28 -8.72 -13.69
N VAL A 73 2.39 -7.83 -14.12
CA VAL A 73 2.50 -7.16 -15.40
C VAL A 73 3.78 -6.33 -15.47
N ARG A 74 4.12 -5.56 -14.44
CA ARG A 74 5.39 -4.82 -14.36
C ARG A 74 6.59 -5.77 -14.45
N TYR A 75 6.54 -6.91 -13.76
CA TYR A 75 7.58 -7.92 -13.84
C TYR A 75 7.78 -8.45 -15.27
N LYS A 76 6.69 -8.76 -15.99
CA LYS A 76 6.76 -9.22 -17.38
C LYS A 76 7.29 -8.12 -18.31
N GLN A 77 6.88 -6.87 -18.12
CA GLN A 77 7.38 -5.72 -18.89
C GLN A 77 8.89 -5.56 -18.76
N VAL A 78 9.42 -5.53 -17.53
CA VAL A 78 10.86 -5.38 -17.29
C VAL A 78 11.65 -6.57 -17.85
N SER A 79 11.09 -7.79 -17.74
CA SER A 79 11.72 -8.99 -18.29
C SER A 79 11.79 -8.96 -19.83
N ALA A 80 10.76 -8.44 -20.49
CA ALA A 80 10.73 -8.31 -21.94
C ALA A 80 11.63 -7.18 -22.47
N LEU A 81 11.80 -6.10 -21.70
CA LEU A 81 12.59 -4.93 -22.09
C LEU A 81 14.08 -5.04 -21.75
N SER A 82 14.49 -6.00 -20.91
CA SER A 82 15.89 -6.14 -20.49
C SER A 82 16.34 -7.62 -20.40
N PRO A 83 16.16 -8.42 -21.47
CA PRO A 83 16.45 -9.85 -21.45
C PRO A 83 17.94 -10.17 -21.24
N GLU A 84 18.84 -9.31 -21.71
CA GLU A 84 20.30 -9.54 -21.65
C GLU A 84 20.96 -9.04 -20.37
N LYS A 85 20.20 -8.45 -19.44
CA LYS A 85 20.72 -7.81 -18.21
C LYS A 85 20.37 -8.67 -16.98
N PRO A 86 21.18 -9.70 -16.62
CA PRO A 86 20.83 -10.66 -15.56
C PRO A 86 20.65 -10.02 -14.17
N LYS A 87 21.39 -8.93 -13.89
CA LYS A 87 21.23 -8.16 -12.64
C LYS A 87 19.83 -7.53 -12.53
N ILE A 88 19.32 -6.95 -13.62
CA ILE A 88 17.97 -6.36 -13.67
C ILE A 88 16.92 -7.44 -13.50
N LEU A 89 17.07 -8.60 -14.16
CA LEU A 89 16.13 -9.71 -14.03
C LEU A 89 16.04 -10.27 -12.61
N ARG A 90 17.18 -10.39 -11.90
CA ARG A 90 17.20 -10.81 -10.49
C ARG A 90 16.48 -9.81 -9.59
N LEU A 91 16.78 -8.51 -9.74
CA LEU A 91 16.09 -7.45 -8.99
C LEU A 91 14.59 -7.38 -9.32
N ASN A 92 14.22 -7.63 -10.57
CA ASN A 92 12.83 -7.67 -11.00
C ASN A 92 12.06 -8.84 -10.36
N LYS A 93 12.68 -10.02 -10.27
CA LYS A 93 12.10 -11.17 -9.56
C LYS A 93 11.95 -10.89 -8.07
N LEU A 94 12.96 -10.26 -7.43
CA LEU A 94 12.88 -9.81 -6.04
C LEU A 94 11.74 -8.79 -5.84
N GLY A 95 11.62 -7.84 -6.77
CA GLY A 95 10.52 -6.87 -6.78
C GLY A 95 9.15 -7.56 -6.85
N LEU A 96 8.98 -8.56 -7.71
CA LEU A 96 7.73 -9.33 -7.78
C LEU A 96 7.42 -10.01 -6.43
N THR A 97 8.39 -10.68 -5.82
CA THR A 97 8.18 -11.37 -4.54
C THR A 97 7.82 -10.40 -3.42
N LEU A 98 8.50 -9.25 -3.34
CA LEU A 98 8.20 -8.22 -2.34
C LEU A 98 6.82 -7.59 -2.57
N GLY A 99 6.46 -7.33 -3.83
CA GLY A 99 5.15 -6.78 -4.20
C GLY A 99 4.00 -7.73 -3.81
N TRP A 100 4.15 -9.04 -4.06
CA TRP A 100 3.15 -10.03 -3.64
C TRP A 100 3.10 -10.22 -2.12
N MET A 101 4.24 -10.15 -1.42
CA MET A 101 4.24 -10.14 0.06
C MET A 101 3.50 -8.92 0.63
N SER A 102 3.69 -7.75 0.02
CA SER A 102 2.95 -6.52 0.41
C SER A 102 1.45 -6.66 0.13
N CYS A 103 1.06 -7.21 -1.02
CA CYS A 103 -0.32 -7.53 -1.35
C CYS A 103 -0.94 -8.53 -0.35
N PHE A 104 -0.19 -9.54 0.06
CA PHE A 104 -0.64 -10.46 1.10
C PHE A 104 -0.88 -9.76 2.45
N GLY A 105 -0.01 -8.81 2.82
CA GLY A 105 -0.26 -7.91 3.95
C GLY A 105 -1.59 -7.18 3.83
N LEU A 106 -1.94 -6.68 2.63
CA LEU A 106 -3.18 -5.95 2.39
C LEU A 106 -4.40 -6.85 2.60
N CYS A 107 -4.33 -8.10 2.15
CA CYS A 107 -5.34 -9.12 2.49
C CYS A 107 -5.47 -9.34 4.00
N ILE A 108 -4.37 -9.37 4.75
CA ILE A 108 -4.45 -9.52 6.20
C ILE A 108 -5.19 -8.33 6.82
N ILE A 109 -4.82 -7.10 6.48
CA ILE A 109 -5.49 -5.89 6.99
C ILE A 109 -6.97 -5.87 6.63
N ALA A 110 -7.33 -6.33 5.43
CA ALA A 110 -8.70 -6.35 4.94
C ALA A 110 -9.62 -7.31 5.70
N ASN A 111 -9.07 -8.42 6.22
CA ASN A 111 -9.87 -9.50 6.82
C ASN A 111 -9.71 -9.59 8.35
N PHE A 112 -8.58 -9.15 8.91
CA PHE A 112 -8.31 -9.20 10.35
C PHE A 112 -8.38 -7.80 10.95
N GLN A 113 -9.47 -7.49 11.66
CA GLN A 113 -9.64 -6.18 12.28
C GLN A 113 -8.72 -5.97 13.48
N LYS A 114 -8.24 -4.73 13.62
CA LYS A 114 -7.43 -4.26 14.75
C LYS A 114 -8.07 -4.52 16.11
N CYS A 115 -9.40 -4.37 16.23
CA CYS A 115 -10.13 -4.47 17.51
C CYS A 115 -10.21 -5.89 18.07
N ILE A 116 -10.10 -6.92 17.21
CA ILE A 116 -10.22 -8.33 17.63
C ILE A 116 -8.85 -9.01 17.62
N LEU A 117 -8.04 -8.78 16.58
CA LEU A 117 -6.76 -9.45 16.38
C LEU A 117 -5.65 -8.43 16.11
N TYR A 118 -5.34 -7.62 17.12
CA TYR A 118 -4.36 -6.55 17.06
C TYR A 118 -3.00 -6.99 16.48
N TYR A 119 -2.42 -8.07 17.00
CA TYR A 119 -1.09 -8.53 16.57
C TYR A 119 -1.06 -8.95 15.09
N ILE A 120 -2.11 -9.63 14.62
CA ILE A 120 -2.23 -10.06 13.21
C ILE A 120 -2.44 -8.84 12.32
N HIS A 121 -3.27 -7.90 12.74
CA HIS A 121 -3.48 -6.65 12.01
C HIS A 121 -2.19 -5.84 11.86
N VAL A 122 -1.42 -5.70 12.95
CA VAL A 122 -0.11 -5.02 12.93
C VAL A 122 0.88 -5.75 12.02
N LEU A 123 0.91 -7.08 12.05
CA LEU A 123 1.71 -7.86 11.09
C LEU A 123 1.31 -7.56 9.64
N GLY A 124 0.00 -7.52 9.36
CA GLY A 124 -0.52 -7.11 8.04
C GLY A 124 -0.08 -5.71 7.64
N ALA A 125 -0.12 -4.75 8.56
CA ALA A 125 0.37 -3.39 8.35
C ALA A 125 1.87 -3.34 8.04
N CYS A 126 2.69 -4.06 8.81
CA CYS A 126 4.13 -4.17 8.56
C CYS A 126 4.44 -4.79 7.20
N LEU A 127 3.70 -5.83 6.79
CA LEU A 127 3.84 -6.44 5.47
C LEU A 127 3.41 -5.48 4.36
N THR A 128 2.26 -4.83 4.50
CA THR A 128 1.73 -3.92 3.47
C THR A 128 2.64 -2.73 3.26
N PHE A 129 2.90 -1.98 4.33
CA PHE A 129 3.62 -0.71 4.25
C PHE A 129 5.12 -0.90 4.30
N GLY A 130 5.65 -1.70 5.22
CA GLY A 130 7.09 -1.92 5.36
C GLY A 130 7.69 -2.64 4.15
N VAL A 131 7.18 -3.83 3.81
CA VAL A 131 7.65 -4.56 2.62
C VAL A 131 7.28 -3.80 1.34
N GLY A 132 6.14 -3.09 1.32
CA GLY A 132 5.76 -2.19 0.24
C GLY A 132 6.77 -1.06 -0.02
N SER A 133 7.32 -0.43 1.03
CA SER A 133 8.37 0.57 0.88
C SER A 133 9.67 -0.01 0.32
N ILE A 134 10.06 -1.22 0.75
CA ILE A 134 11.21 -1.93 0.18
C ILE A 134 10.97 -2.24 -1.30
N TYR A 135 9.76 -2.68 -1.67
CA TYR A 135 9.36 -2.85 -3.05
C TYR A 135 9.51 -1.55 -3.87
N MET A 136 9.05 -0.41 -3.34
CA MET A 136 9.19 0.90 -3.99
C MET A 136 10.66 1.31 -4.18
N LEU A 137 11.53 1.01 -3.21
CA LEU A 137 12.97 1.20 -3.33
C LEU A 137 13.55 0.37 -4.47
N VAL A 138 13.23 -0.93 -4.52
CA VAL A 138 13.68 -1.83 -5.60
C VAL A 138 13.19 -1.34 -6.96
N GLN A 139 11.95 -0.87 -7.07
CA GLN A 139 11.41 -0.30 -8.31
C GLN A 139 12.09 1.02 -8.70
N THR A 140 12.52 1.83 -7.74
CA THR A 140 13.30 3.06 -7.98
C THR A 140 14.69 2.71 -8.53
N ILE A 141 15.39 1.75 -7.90
CA ILE A 141 16.70 1.24 -8.35
C ILE A 141 16.59 0.64 -9.75
N LEU A 142 15.57 -0.20 -10.02
CA LEU A 142 15.31 -0.75 -11.34
C LEU A 142 15.11 0.34 -12.39
N SER A 143 14.42 1.43 -12.05
CA SER A 143 14.20 2.55 -12.98
C SER A 143 15.49 3.28 -13.31
N TYR A 144 16.36 3.46 -12.31
CA TYR A 144 17.69 4.02 -12.50
C TYR A 144 18.57 3.12 -13.40
N LEU A 145 18.57 1.81 -13.16
CA LEU A 145 19.36 0.85 -13.95
C LEU A 145 18.87 0.69 -15.39
N MET A 146 17.62 1.05 -15.67
CA MET A 146 17.03 1.04 -17.03
C MET A 146 17.23 2.38 -17.77
N GLN A 147 17.86 3.39 -17.15
CA GLN A 147 18.30 4.60 -17.83
C GLN A 147 19.60 4.36 -18.62
N PRO A 148 19.85 5.08 -19.71
CA PRO A 148 18.98 6.06 -20.39
C PRO A 148 18.07 5.44 -21.47
N GLU A 149 18.23 4.15 -21.76
CA GLU A 149 17.65 3.50 -22.95
C GLU A 149 16.12 3.41 -22.94
N LEU A 150 15.48 3.36 -21.76
CA LEU A 150 14.06 3.00 -21.64
C LEU A 150 13.20 3.90 -20.75
N HIS A 151 13.77 4.61 -19.77
CA HIS A 151 13.01 5.46 -18.84
C HIS A 151 13.58 6.88 -18.78
N SER A 152 12.70 7.89 -18.85
CA SER A 152 13.05 9.29 -18.60
C SER A 152 13.51 9.50 -17.15
N LYS A 153 14.35 10.51 -16.92
CA LYS A 153 14.81 10.93 -15.58
C LYS A 153 13.62 11.32 -14.69
N ASP A 154 12.54 11.81 -15.27
CA ASP A 154 11.33 12.21 -14.54
C ASP A 154 10.67 11.04 -13.80
N ILE A 155 10.67 9.84 -14.41
CA ILE A 155 10.06 8.65 -13.80
C ILE A 155 10.87 8.20 -12.58
N PHE A 156 12.20 8.31 -12.65
CA PHE A 156 13.06 8.04 -11.51
C PHE A 156 12.77 9.00 -10.36
N TRP A 157 12.74 10.31 -10.63
CA TRP A 157 12.43 11.32 -9.61
C TRP A 157 11.04 11.14 -9.00
N ALA A 158 10.03 10.83 -9.81
CA ALA A 158 8.68 10.54 -9.32
C ALA A 158 8.65 9.32 -8.37
N ARG A 159 9.35 8.23 -8.72
CA ARG A 159 9.43 7.03 -7.87
C ARG A 159 10.21 7.28 -6.57
N LEU A 160 11.29 8.05 -6.65
CA LEU A 160 12.05 8.46 -5.48
C LEU A 160 11.21 9.32 -4.54
N ALA A 161 10.46 10.29 -5.06
CA ALA A 161 9.56 11.13 -4.26
C ALA A 161 8.49 10.30 -3.55
N MET A 162 7.86 9.33 -4.24
CA MET A 162 6.90 8.41 -3.61
C MET A 162 7.52 7.53 -2.52
N PHE A 163 8.75 7.05 -2.72
CA PHE A 163 9.48 6.28 -1.71
C PHE A 163 9.77 7.13 -0.46
N LEU A 164 10.28 8.35 -0.65
CA LEU A 164 10.56 9.27 0.46
C LEU A 164 9.29 9.62 1.22
N TRP A 165 8.20 9.92 0.50
CA TRP A 165 6.89 10.15 1.12
C TRP A 165 6.44 8.96 1.98
N SER A 166 6.55 7.74 1.45
CA SER A 166 6.22 6.52 2.18
C SER A 166 7.07 6.35 3.45
N CYS A 167 8.38 6.58 3.37
CA CYS A 167 9.26 6.53 4.55
C CYS A 167 8.87 7.58 5.61
N SER A 168 8.56 8.81 5.19
CA SER A 168 8.10 9.87 6.09
C SER A 168 6.78 9.51 6.78
N SER A 169 5.81 8.93 6.06
CA SER A 169 4.54 8.49 6.65
C SER A 169 4.72 7.36 7.67
N ILE A 170 5.59 6.39 7.38
CA ILE A 170 5.90 5.29 8.32
C ILE A 170 6.60 5.84 9.56
N LEU A 171 7.58 6.72 9.40
CA LEU A 171 8.29 7.34 10.51
C LEU A 171 7.35 8.16 11.40
N SER A 172 6.48 8.98 10.79
CA SER A 172 5.45 9.73 11.51
C SER A 172 4.54 8.80 12.32
N SER A 173 4.10 7.69 11.73
CA SER A 173 3.24 6.71 12.42
C SER A 173 3.94 6.08 13.62
N ILE A 174 5.23 5.72 13.49
CA ILE A 174 6.03 5.14 14.59
C ILE A 174 6.25 6.18 15.69
N LEU A 175 6.57 7.43 15.33
CA LEU A 175 6.78 8.51 16.30
C LEU A 175 5.50 8.80 17.09
N CYS A 176 4.35 8.90 16.43
CA CYS A 176 3.06 9.08 17.10
C CYS A 176 2.75 7.93 18.06
N LEU A 177 3.05 6.68 17.68
CA LEU A 177 2.87 5.52 18.55
C LEU A 177 3.78 5.58 19.79
N GLY A 178 5.04 5.98 19.61
CA GLY A 178 6.02 6.12 20.69
C GLY A 178 5.79 7.34 21.61
N SER A 179 5.08 8.36 21.14
CA SER A 179 4.63 9.49 21.95
C SER A 179 3.42 9.14 22.81
N GLY A 180 2.49 8.31 22.30
CA GLY A 180 1.29 7.89 23.04
C GLY A 180 1.57 6.91 24.19
N THR A 181 2.60 6.06 24.07
CA THR A 181 3.01 5.17 25.17
C THR A 181 3.60 5.92 26.35
N LYS A 182 4.16 7.13 26.15
CA LYS A 182 4.64 7.97 27.24
C LYS A 182 3.52 8.66 28.02
N THR A 183 2.31 8.73 27.48
CA THR A 183 1.16 9.38 28.14
C THR A 183 0.35 8.42 29.02
N GLN A 184 0.60 7.11 28.93
CA GLN A 184 -0.18 6.09 29.64
C GLN A 184 0.54 5.45 30.84
N GLN A 185 1.72 5.95 31.22
CA GLN A 185 2.51 5.40 32.33
C GLN A 185 2.84 6.49 33.37
N SER A 186 1.83 6.85 34.19
CA SER A 186 1.87 7.31 35.61
C SER A 186 0.60 8.12 35.97
N PRO A 187 -0.06 7.98 37.15
CA PRO A 187 -0.04 6.91 38.16
C PRO A 187 -1.47 6.38 38.47
N GLN A 188 -1.67 5.06 38.44
CA GLN A 188 -2.82 4.40 39.11
C GLN A 188 -2.36 3.26 40.03
N ASP A 189 -1.21 3.44 40.66
CA ASP A 189 -0.86 2.72 41.91
C ASP A 189 -1.16 3.65 43.11
N LEU A 190 -2.45 3.94 43.32
CA LEU A 190 -2.96 4.40 44.61
C LEU A 190 -4.43 4.02 44.72
N HIS A 191 -4.70 2.79 45.18
CA HIS A 191 -5.66 2.43 46.22
C HIS A 191 -5.76 0.91 46.37
#